data_AF-A0A7J6AQ13-F1
#
_entry.id   AF-A0A7J6AQ13-F1
#
_cell.length_a   1.000
_cell.length_b   1.000
_cell.length_c   1.000
_cell.angle_alpha   90.00
_cell.angle_beta   90.00
_cell.angle_gamma   90.00
#
_symmetry.space_group_name_H-M   'P 1'
#
loop_
_entity.id
_entity.type
_entity.pdbx_description
1 polymer ?
#
loop_
_entity_poly.entity_id
_entity_poly.type
_entity_poly.pdbx_seq_one_letter_code
_entity_poly.pdbx_strand_id
1 'polypeptide(L)' 'MQYCSITDEGCAALGSALRSNSSSHLRELDLKGNNPEKSGEKLLSDLLKDPHCKLETLYIKDNKLTRTGV' A
#
# COMPACT_ATOMS: atom_id res chain seq x y z
N MET A 1 -14.08 16.25 9.66
CA MET A 1 -13.33 14.99 9.78
C MET A 1 -13.47 14.25 8.47
N GLN A 2 -12.38 13.98 7.76
CA GLN A 2 -12.42 13.15 6.57
C GLN A 2 -11.57 11.93 6.84
N TYR A 3 -12.22 10.87 7.33
CA TYR A 3 -11.70 9.53 7.13
C TYR A 3 -11.84 9.28 5.63
N CYS A 4 -10.76 9.45 4.86
CA CYS A 4 -10.71 8.90 3.52
C CYS A 4 -10.74 7.39 3.70
N SER A 5 -11.92 6.79 3.56
CA SER A 5 -12.03 5.34 3.43
C SER A 5 -11.56 5.00 2.03
N ILE A 6 -10.28 4.64 1.90
CA ILE A 6 -9.82 4.00 0.69
C ILE A 6 -10.60 2.68 0.55
N THR A 7 -11.36 2.56 -0.53
CA THR A 7 -12.08 1.32 -0.86
C THR A 7 -11.09 0.29 -1.40
N ASP A 8 -11.54 -0.95 -1.55
CA ASP A 8 -10.76 -1.99 -2.23
C ASP A 8 -10.35 -1.57 -3.66
N GLU A 9 -11.22 -0.85 -4.36
CA GLU A 9 -10.95 -0.30 -5.69
C GLU A 9 -9.83 0.75 -5.62
N GLY A 10 -9.83 1.60 -4.59
CA GLY A 10 -8.74 2.54 -4.34
C GLY A 10 -7.42 1.83 -4.05
N CYS A 11 -7.44 0.74 -3.29
CA CYS A 11 -6.25 -0.08 -3.03
C CYS A 11 -5.74 -0.76 -4.31
N ALA A 12 -6.64 -1.25 -5.16
CA ALA A 12 -6.30 -1.84 -6.45
C ALA A 12 -5.69 -0.79 -7.41
N ALA A 13 -6.28 0.41 -7.46
CA ALA A 13 -5.76 1.52 -8.25
C ALA A 13 -4.37 1.95 -7.77
N LEU A 14 -4.16 2.07 -6.46
CA LEU A 14 -2.83 2.32 -5.88
C LEU A 14 -1.84 1.22 -6.24
N GLY A 15 -2.25 -0.05 -6.11
CA GLY A 15 -1.40 -1.18 -6.47
C GLY A 15 -0.99 -1.17 -7.93
N SER A 16 -1.91 -0.84 -8.84
CA SER A 16 -1.61 -0.69 -10.26
C SER A 16 -0.64 0.48 -10.50
N ALA A 17 -0.91 1.65 -9.92
CA ALA A 17 -0.05 2.82 -10.04
C ALA A 17 1.37 2.54 -9.52
N LEU A 18 1.51 1.82 -8.41
CA LEU A 18 2.82 1.49 -7.82
C LEU A 18 3.61 0.49 -8.67
N ARG A 19 2.96 -0.48 -9.32
CA ARG A 19 3.63 -1.41 -10.27
C ARG A 19 4.01 -0.71 -11.57
N SER A 20 3.10 0.11 -12.11
CA SER A 20 3.32 0.84 -13.36
C SER A 20 4.37 1.94 -13.20
N ASN A 21 4.46 2.57 -12.03
CA ASN A 21 5.52 3.55 -11.71
C ASN A 21 6.80 2.84 -11.24
N SER A 22 7.35 1.96 -12.07
CA SER A 22 8.61 1.24 -11.81
C SER A 22 9.84 2.18 -11.75
N SER A 23 9.73 3.43 -12.19
CA SER A 23 10.71 4.50 -12.00
C SER A 23 10.56 5.27 -10.68
N SER A 24 9.49 5.01 -9.92
CA SER A 24 9.22 5.69 -8.66
C SER A 24 10.36 5.46 -7.66
N HIS A 25 10.84 6.55 -7.08
CA HIS A 25 11.72 6.52 -5.91
C HIS A 25 10.94 6.33 -4.61
N LEU A 26 9.64 6.07 -4.67
CA LEU A 26 8.80 5.88 -3.50
C LEU A 26 9.19 4.59 -2.77
N ARG A 27 9.83 4.77 -1.62
CA ARG A 27 10.23 3.70 -0.70
C ARG A 27 9.26 3.54 0.45
N GLU A 28 8.55 4.60 0.80
CA GLU A 28 7.63 4.62 1.93
C GLU A 28 6.28 5.20 1.49
N LEU A 29 5.20 4.54 1.90
CA LEU A 29 3.84 4.98 1.67
C LEU A 29 3.09 4.98 3.01
N ASP A 30 2.56 6.13 3.39
CA ASP A 30 1.77 6.29 4.60
C ASP A 30 0.28 6.43 4.26
N LEU A 31 -0.49 5.43 4.66
CA LEU A 31 -1.95 5.38 4.56
C LEU A 31 -2.60 5.37 5.96
N LYS A 32 -1.89 5.73 7.03
CA LYS A 32 -2.49 5.88 8.37
C LYS A 32 -3.69 6.82 8.31
N GLY A 33 -4.73 6.48 9.07
CA GLY A 33 -6.02 7.21 9.03
C GLY A 33 -6.90 6.89 7.83
N ASN A 34 -6.41 6.16 6.81
CA ASN A 34 -7.26 5.45 5.87
C ASN A 34 -7.61 4.09 6.49
N ASN A 35 -8.86 3.68 6.39
CA ASN A 35 -9.33 2.41 6.94
C ASN A 35 -9.64 1.43 5.81
N PRO A 36 -8.64 0.91 5.06
CA PRO A 36 -8.88 -0.08 4.03
C PRO A 36 -9.55 -1.31 4.64
N GLU A 37 -10.41 -1.94 3.84
CA GLU A 37 -10.93 -3.27 4.17
C GLU A 37 -9.81 -4.31 4.13
N LYS A 38 -10.06 -5.48 4.72
CA LYS A 38 -9.06 -6.56 4.82
C LYS A 38 -8.54 -7.01 3.45
N SER A 39 -9.39 -6.95 2.43
CA SER A 39 -9.06 -7.23 1.02
C SER A 39 -8.06 -6.21 0.47
N GLY A 40 -8.33 -4.90 0.65
CA GLY A 40 -7.41 -3.82 0.31
C GLY A 40 -6.06 -3.93 1.04
N GLU A 41 -6.07 -4.22 2.34
CA GLU A 41 -4.84 -4.46 3.12
C GLU A 41 -4.02 -5.60 2.54
N LYS A 42 -4.67 -6.71 2.20
CA LYS A 42 -4.00 -7.88 1.60
C LYS A 42 -3.38 -7.52 0.25
N LEU A 43 -4.12 -6.83 -0.63
CA LEU A 43 -3.61 -6.37 -1.92
C LEU A 43 -2.35 -5.51 -1.78
N LEU A 44 -2.35 -4.56 -0.83
CA LEU A 44 -1.20 -3.70 -0.58
C LEU A 44 -0.03 -4.46 0.06
N SER A 45 -0.30 -5.46 0.91
CA SER A 45 0.75 -6.33 1.47
C SER A 45 1.39 -7.23 0.41
N ASP A 46 0.59 -7.79 -0.51
CA ASP A 46 1.06 -8.62 -1.63
C ASP A 46 1.87 -7.77 -2.62
N LEU A 47 1.51 -6.51 -2.81
CA LEU A 47 2.29 -5.56 -3.58
C LEU A 47 3.67 -5.29 -2.95
N LEU A 48 3.79 -5.23 -1.63
CA LEU A 48 5.07 -5.04 -0.96
C LEU A 48 6.04 -6.20 -1.24
N LYS A 49 5.50 -7.40 -1.49
CA LYS A 49 6.24 -8.61 -1.90
C LYS A 49 6.57 -8.65 -3.40
N ASP A 50 5.97 -7.79 -4.21
CA ASP A 50 6.23 -7.75 -5.65
C ASP A 50 7.67 -7.26 -5.92
N PRO A 51 8.52 -8.03 -6.61
CA PRO A 51 9.88 -7.62 -6.95
C PRO A 51 9.94 -6.39 -7.88
N HIS A 52 8.88 -6.12 -8.64
CA HIS A 52 8.78 -4.94 -9.50
C HIS A 52 8.34 -3.69 -8.73
N CYS A 53 7.80 -3.86 -7.53
CA CYS A 53 7.53 -2.75 -6.64
C CYS A 53 8.84 -2.31 -5.94
N LYS A 54 9.06 -1.00 -5.80
CA LYS A 54 10.21 -0.45 -5.08
C LYS A 54 9.90 -0.03 -3.65
N LEU A 55 8.64 -0.16 -3.25
CA LEU A 55 8.15 0.17 -1.93
C LEU A 55 8.76 -0.80 -0.90
N GLU A 56 9.35 -0.23 0.13
CA GLU A 56 10.03 -0.96 1.20
C GLU A 56 9.20 -0.95 2.48
N THR A 57 8.52 0.17 2.74
CA THR A 57 7.69 0.38 3.93
C THR A 57 6.31 0.87 3.55
N LEU A 58 5.30 0.30 4.21
CA LEU A 58 3.90 0.65 4.06
C LEU A 58 3.30 0.80 5.44
N TYR A 59 2.73 1.97 5.72
CA TYR A 59 1.97 2.22 6.94
C TYR A 59 0.48 2.18 6.62
N ILE A 60 -0.28 1.33 7.30
CA ILE A 60 -1.73 1.24 7.15
C ILE A 60 -2.37 1.23 8.54
N LYS A 61 -3.41 2.05 8.75
CA LYS A 61 -4.09 2.22 10.05
C LYS A 61 -3.09 2.64 11.13
N ASP A 62 -2.58 1.67 11.90
CA ASP A 62 -1.53 1.83 12.92
C ASP A 62 -0.41 0.77 12.77
N ASN A 63 -0.46 -0.03 11.70
CA ASN A 63 0.52 -1.08 11.42
C ASN A 63 1.60 -0.59 10.46
N LYS A 64 2.83 -1.00 10.73
CA LYS A 64 3.98 -0.83 9.83
C LYS A 64 4.28 -2.19 9.18
N LEU A 65 4.09 -2.28 7.88
CA LEU A 65 4.53 -3.40 7.06
C LEU A 65 5.86 -3.02 6.40
N THR A 66 6.83 -3.92 6.45
CA THR A 66 8.12 -3.75 5.79
C THR A 66 8.37 -4.94 4.90
N ARG A 67 8.99 -4.75 3.73
CA ARG A 67 9.29 -5.83 2.77
C ARG A 67 10.02 -7.02 3.40
N THR A 68 10.85 -6.78 4.41
CA THR A 68 11.60 -7.79 5.16
C THR A 68 10.76 -8.57 6.18
N GLY A 69 9.52 -8.16 6.47
CA GLY A 69 8.66 -8.73 7.52
C GLY A 69 7.28 -9.18 7.04
N VAL A 70 7.09 -9.40 5.73
CA VAL A 70 5.83 -9.87 5.12
C VAL A 70 5.95 -11.29 4.57
#